data_AF-A0A6P0XZK3-F1
#
_entry.id   AF-A0A6P0XZK3-F1
#
_cell.length_a   1.000
_cell.length_b   1.000
_cell.length_c   1.000
_cell.angle_alpha   90.00
_cell.angle_beta   90.00
_cell.angle_gamma   90.00
#
_symmetry.space_group_name_H-M   'P 1'
#
loop_
_entity.id
_entity.type
_entity.pdbx_description
1 polymer ?
#
loop_
_entity_poly.entity_id
_entity_poly.type
_entity_poly.pdbx_seq_one_letter_code
_entity_poly.pdbx_strand_id
1 'polypeptide(L)'
;MRWIKKRLSEIKTKFKQNEPVPVDINKLVQNAVKLILSEEEINIVPTYQDGIPTIYIDENKIRSVICNLLSNALAAISKSNRKNGQISVITDVITLNRIQYIQVSIEDR
;
A
#
# COMPACT_ATOMS: atom_id res chain seq x y z
N MET A 1 -10.99 -14.53 -33.05
CA MET A 1 -11.61 -13.64 -32.03
C MET A 1 -12.07 -14.31 -30.72
N ARG A 2 -12.27 -15.64 -30.64
CA ARG A 2 -12.77 -16.32 -29.42
C ARG A 2 -11.74 -16.39 -28.27
N TRP A 3 -10.44 -16.44 -28.60
CA TRP A 3 -9.35 -16.51 -27.63
C TRP A 3 -9.13 -15.20 -26.85
N ILE A 4 -9.36 -14.05 -27.50
CA ILE A 4 -9.26 -12.72 -26.86
C ILE A 4 -10.35 -12.54 -25.80
N LYS A 5 -11.60 -12.94 -26.11
CA LYS A 5 -12.72 -12.87 -25.15
C LYS A 5 -12.48 -13.76 -23.91
N LYS A 6 -11.92 -14.95 -24.12
CA LYS A 6 -11.55 -15.87 -23.02
C LYS A 6 -10.43 -15.29 -22.15
N ARG A 7 -9.39 -14.71 -22.77
CA ARG A 7 -8.29 -14.03 -22.07
C ARG A 7 -8.80 -12.85 -21.26
N LEU A 8 -9.70 -12.04 -21.83
CA LEU A 8 -10.33 -10.90 -21.15
C LEU A 8 -11.23 -11.35 -20.00
N SER A 9 -11.98 -12.45 -20.14
CA SER A 9 -12.76 -12.99 -19.03
C SER A 9 -11.88 -13.55 -17.93
N GLU A 10 -10.79 -14.26 -18.26
CA GLU A 10 -9.84 -14.78 -17.27
C GLU A 10 -9.14 -13.65 -16.50
N ILE A 11 -8.77 -12.56 -17.19
CA ILE A 11 -8.25 -11.34 -16.56
C ILE A 11 -9.32 -10.72 -15.66
N LYS A 12 -10.55 -10.51 -16.14
CA LYS A 12 -11.65 -9.95 -15.32
C LYS A 12 -12.02 -10.84 -14.12
N THR A 13 -11.88 -12.16 -14.23
CA THR A 13 -12.15 -13.09 -13.13
C THR A 13 -11.01 -13.14 -12.14
N LYS A 14 -9.73 -13.11 -12.59
CA LYS A 14 -8.56 -12.97 -11.70
C LYS A 14 -8.54 -11.62 -10.99
N PHE A 15 -8.96 -10.58 -11.66
CA PHE A 15 -9.16 -9.24 -11.12
C PHE A 15 -10.65 -8.99 -10.94
N LYS A 16 -11.38 -9.86 -10.22
CA LYS A 16 -12.73 -9.54 -9.73
C LYS A 16 -12.63 -8.13 -9.13
N GLN A 17 -13.07 -7.13 -9.89
CA GLN A 17 -13.03 -5.75 -9.48
C GLN A 17 -14.06 -5.69 -8.38
N ASN A 18 -13.61 -5.57 -7.14
CA ASN A 18 -14.51 -5.15 -6.11
C ASN A 18 -15.00 -3.75 -6.51
N GLU A 19 -16.30 -3.51 -6.35
CA GLU A 19 -16.84 -2.18 -6.56
C GLU A 19 -16.02 -1.20 -5.71
N PRO A 20 -15.67 0.00 -6.25
CA PRO A 20 -14.97 1.00 -5.47
C PRO A 20 -15.74 1.29 -4.18
N VAL A 21 -15.09 1.08 -3.04
CA VAL A 21 -15.65 1.35 -1.72
C VAL A 21 -15.00 2.62 -1.16
N PRO A 22 -15.71 3.38 -0.31
CA PRO A 22 -15.09 4.50 0.40
C PRO A 22 -14.00 3.97 1.34
N VAL A 23 -12.76 4.41 1.14
CA VAL A 23 -11.58 3.99 1.91
C VAL A 23 -10.92 5.18 2.58
N ASP A 24 -10.64 5.01 3.86
CA ASP A 24 -9.74 5.85 4.65
C ASP A 24 -8.32 5.31 4.48
N ILE A 25 -7.46 6.07 3.78
CA ILE A 25 -6.10 5.65 3.45
C ILE A 25 -5.23 5.49 4.71
N ASN A 26 -5.40 6.34 5.72
CA ASN A 26 -4.64 6.22 6.97
C ASN A 26 -4.99 4.89 7.66
N LYS A 27 -6.28 4.55 7.77
CA LYS A 27 -6.70 3.26 8.35
C LYS A 27 -6.22 2.08 7.53
N LEU A 28 -6.26 2.17 6.21
CA LEU A 28 -5.79 1.09 5.33
C LEU A 28 -4.30 0.81 5.55
N VAL A 29 -3.48 1.87 5.55
CA VAL A 29 -2.02 1.76 5.77
C VAL A 29 -1.71 1.27 7.18
N GLN A 30 -2.39 1.81 8.20
CA GLN A 30 -2.24 1.36 9.60
C GLN A 30 -2.53 -0.14 9.76
N ASN A 31 -3.59 -0.64 9.12
CA ASN A 31 -3.94 -2.05 9.18
C ASN A 31 -2.90 -2.93 8.48
N ALA A 32 -2.33 -2.48 7.37
CA ALA A 32 -1.26 -3.19 6.69
C ALA A 32 0.03 -3.22 7.52
N VAL A 33 0.39 -2.11 8.16
CA VAL A 33 1.55 -2.02 9.07
C VAL A 33 1.39 -2.97 10.26
N LYS A 34 0.22 -2.99 10.91
CA LYS A 34 -0.06 -3.89 12.04
C LYS A 34 0.11 -5.37 11.68
N LEU A 35 -0.32 -5.76 10.49
CA LEU A 35 -0.22 -7.14 10.00
C LEU A 35 1.24 -7.59 9.80
N ILE A 36 2.13 -6.66 9.48
CA ILE A 36 3.56 -6.95 9.31
C ILE A 36 4.33 -6.91 10.62
N LEU A 37 3.99 -5.98 11.52
CA LEU A 37 4.63 -5.90 12.85
C LEU A 37 4.39 -7.15 13.71
N SER A 38 3.33 -7.90 13.45
CA SER A 38 3.12 -9.18 14.15
C SER A 38 4.13 -10.27 13.76
N GLU A 39 4.90 -10.08 12.69
CA GLU A 39 5.75 -11.13 12.11
C GLU A 39 7.26 -10.88 12.30
N GLU A 40 7.72 -9.64 12.55
CA GLU A 40 9.15 -9.28 12.51
C GLU A 40 9.56 -8.23 13.57
N GLU A 41 10.80 -8.33 14.11
CA GLU A 41 11.41 -7.34 15.02
C GLU A 41 12.01 -6.14 14.26
N ILE A 42 11.21 -5.41 13.48
CA ILE A 42 11.64 -4.21 12.75
C ILE A 42 10.94 -2.96 13.29
N ASN A 43 11.70 -1.86 13.45
CA ASN A 43 11.15 -0.59 13.90
C ASN A 43 10.41 0.11 12.75
N ILE A 44 9.09 0.24 12.86
CA ILE A 44 8.29 1.01 11.91
C ILE A 44 7.95 2.37 12.53
N VAL A 45 8.26 3.45 11.80
CA VAL A 45 7.96 4.83 12.20
C VAL A 45 6.88 5.41 11.29
N PRO A 46 5.61 5.39 11.73
CA PRO A 46 4.51 5.94 10.97
C PRO A 46 4.36 7.45 11.17
N THR A 47 4.07 8.16 10.08
CA THR A 47 3.66 9.57 10.06
C THR A 47 2.41 9.71 9.20
N TYR A 48 1.26 9.93 9.82
CA TYR A 48 -0.02 10.03 9.10
C TYR A 48 -0.53 11.47 9.15
N GLN A 49 -0.74 12.08 7.99
CA GLN A 49 -1.37 13.40 7.92
C GLN A 49 -2.84 13.31 8.31
N ASP A 50 -3.29 14.23 9.16
CA ASP A 50 -4.70 14.38 9.49
C ASP A 50 -5.51 15.00 8.32
N GLY A 51 -6.78 14.63 8.22
CA GLY A 51 -7.70 15.22 7.25
C GLY A 51 -7.53 14.76 5.79
N ILE A 52 -6.81 13.64 5.55
CA ILE A 52 -6.83 12.99 4.23
C ILE A 52 -8.27 12.57 3.91
N PRO A 53 -8.83 12.97 2.75
CA PRO A 53 -10.22 12.65 2.42
C PRO A 53 -10.39 11.14 2.15
N THR A 54 -11.59 10.64 2.45
CA THR A 54 -12.00 9.30 2.03
C THR A 54 -12.11 9.26 0.50
N ILE A 55 -11.58 8.20 -0.12
CA ILE A 55 -11.63 8.02 -1.58
C ILE A 55 -12.27 6.69 -1.98
N TYR A 56 -12.90 6.66 -3.15
CA TYR A 56 -13.55 5.46 -3.66
C TYR A 56 -12.57 4.64 -4.51
N ILE A 57 -12.10 3.52 -3.96
CA ILE A 57 -11.07 2.67 -4.57
C ILE A 57 -11.35 1.19 -4.32
N ASP A 58 -10.66 0.33 -5.08
CA ASP A 58 -10.58 -1.10 -4.78
C ASP A 58 -9.60 -1.31 -3.61
N GLU A 59 -10.15 -1.35 -2.39
CA GLU A 59 -9.37 -1.46 -1.15
C GLU A 59 -8.39 -2.63 -1.17
N ASN A 60 -8.80 -3.79 -1.69
CA ASN A 60 -7.96 -4.98 -1.70
C ASN A 60 -6.75 -4.83 -2.62
N LYS A 61 -6.90 -4.14 -3.75
CA LYS A 61 -5.75 -3.84 -4.63
C LYS A 61 -4.76 -2.91 -3.96
N ILE A 62 -5.23 -1.83 -3.34
CA ILE A 62 -4.34 -0.88 -2.67
C ILE A 62 -3.68 -1.53 -1.45
N ARG A 63 -4.43 -2.31 -0.66
CA ARG A 63 -3.88 -3.15 0.42
C ARG A 63 -2.75 -4.04 -0.07
N SER A 64 -2.96 -4.77 -1.17
CA SER A 64 -1.93 -5.65 -1.75
C SER A 64 -0.69 -4.86 -2.17
N VAL A 65 -0.84 -3.68 -2.77
CA VAL A 65 0.29 -2.82 -3.13
C VAL A 65 1.06 -2.39 -1.88
N ILE A 66 0.38 -1.90 -0.84
CA ILE A 66 1.01 -1.46 0.41
C ILE A 66 1.77 -2.63 1.07
N CYS A 67 1.14 -3.80 1.20
CA CYS A 67 1.78 -4.99 1.74
C CYS A 67 3.03 -5.38 0.94
N ASN A 68 2.96 -5.37 -0.39
CA ASN A 68 4.11 -5.71 -1.24
C ASN A 68 5.28 -4.72 -1.05
N LEU A 69 5.00 -3.43 -0.91
CA LEU A 69 6.03 -2.41 -0.68
C LEU A 69 6.68 -2.59 0.70
N LEU A 70 5.88 -2.84 1.74
CA LEU A 70 6.41 -3.13 3.08
C LEU A 70 7.26 -4.41 3.08
N SER A 71 6.80 -5.50 2.46
CA SER A 71 7.57 -6.75 2.33
C SER A 71 8.90 -6.54 1.61
N ASN A 72 8.93 -5.70 0.57
CA ASN A 72 10.16 -5.37 -0.13
C ASN A 72 11.16 -4.61 0.78
N ALA A 73 10.66 -3.65 1.57
CA ALA A 73 11.48 -2.91 2.52
C ALA A 73 12.06 -3.82 3.63
N LEU A 74 11.26 -4.74 4.19
CA LEU A 74 11.74 -5.73 5.17
C LEU A 74 12.84 -6.62 4.57
N ALA A 75 12.61 -7.13 3.36
CA ALA A 75 13.59 -7.97 2.68
C ALA A 75 14.90 -7.23 2.39
N ALA A 76 14.84 -5.94 2.06
CA ALA A 76 16.03 -5.10 1.88
C ALA A 76 16.81 -4.93 3.20
N ILE A 77 16.11 -4.63 4.31
CA ILE A 77 16.71 -4.52 5.64
C ILE A 77 17.39 -5.84 6.04
N SER A 78 16.67 -6.96 5.94
CA SER A 78 17.17 -8.30 6.29
C SER A 78 18.45 -8.65 5.49
N LYS A 79 18.45 -8.41 4.18
CA LYS A 79 19.63 -8.66 3.31
C LYS A 79 20.82 -7.76 3.63
N SER A 80 20.57 -6.54 4.10
CA SER A 80 21.63 -5.57 4.40
C SER A 80 22.33 -5.80 5.74
N ASN A 81 21.88 -6.78 6.55
CA ASN A 81 22.40 -7.10 7.88
C ASN A 81 22.45 -5.89 8.84
N ARG A 82 21.61 -4.87 8.59
CA ARG A 82 21.48 -3.68 9.42
C ARG A 82 20.80 -4.08 10.73
N LYS A 83 21.55 -4.06 11.84
CA LYS A 83 21.05 -4.44 13.17
C LYS A 83 19.89 -3.57 13.68
N ASN A 84 19.67 -2.39 13.10
CA ASN A 84 18.65 -1.42 13.50
C ASN A 84 17.87 -0.88 12.28
N GLY A 85 17.54 -1.73 11.31
CA GLY A 85 16.78 -1.29 10.15
C GLY A 85 15.43 -0.68 10.54
N GLN A 86 15.05 0.40 9.87
CA GLN A 86 13.83 1.14 10.14
C GLN A 86 13.02 1.30 8.86
N ILE A 87 11.70 1.19 8.96
CA ILE A 87 10.80 1.52 7.85
C ILE A 87 10.00 2.77 8.22
N SER A 88 10.15 3.83 7.45
CA SER A 88 9.29 5.02 7.55
C SER A 88 8.06 4.84 6.68
N VAL A 89 6.88 5.04 7.24
CA VAL A 89 5.61 4.94 6.51
C VAL A 89 4.87 6.27 6.62
N ILE A 90 4.67 6.95 5.50
CA ILE A 90 4.11 8.30 5.46
C ILE A 90 2.85 8.33 4.62
N THR A 91 1.81 8.99 5.09
CA THR A 91 0.65 9.36 4.27
C THR A 91 0.43 10.86 4.33
N ASP A 92 0.28 11.49 3.17
CA ASP A 92 0.13 12.93 3.03
C ASP A 92 -0.67 13.30 1.77
N VAL A 93 -1.13 14.56 1.71
CA VAL A 93 -1.75 15.12 0.51
C VAL A 93 -0.80 16.13 -0.11
N ILE A 94 -0.26 15.79 -1.27
CA ILE A 94 0.61 16.67 -2.05
C ILE A 94 -0.17 17.35 -3.17
N THR A 95 0.32 18.51 -3.63
CA THR A 95 -0.21 19.16 -4.84
C THR A 95 0.89 19.23 -5.89
N LEU A 96 0.65 18.59 -7.04
CA LEU A 96 1.54 18.64 -8.19
C LEU A 96 0.75 19.15 -9.39
N ASN A 97 1.26 20.18 -10.08
CA ASN A 97 0.61 20.75 -11.27
C ASN A 97 -0.87 21.13 -11.06
N ARG A 98 -1.21 21.68 -9.89
CA ARG A 98 -2.59 22.02 -9.45
C ARG A 98 -3.53 20.82 -9.26
N ILE A 99 -3.01 19.59 -9.25
CA ILE A 99 -3.76 18.38 -8.94
C ILE A 99 -3.33 17.89 -7.55
N GLN A 100 -4.32 17.59 -6.70
CA GLN A 100 -4.07 16.98 -5.39
C GLN A 100 -3.93 15.47 -5.52
N TYR A 101 -2.92 14.92 -4.87
CA TYR A 101 -2.67 13.49 -4.78
C TYR A 101 -2.60 13.09 -3.33
N ILE A 102 -3.19 11.94 -3.01
CA ILE A 102 -2.87 11.25 -1.77
C ILE A 102 -1.59 10.46 -2.04
N GLN A 103 -0.53 10.81 -1.33
CA GLN A 103 0.74 10.13 -1.39
C GLN A 103 0.85 9.15 -0.22
N VAL A 104 1.41 7.98 -0.52
CA VAL A 104 1.79 6.96 0.45
C VAL A 104 3.24 6.62 0.19
N SER A 105 4.13 6.93 1.13
CA SER A 105 5.56 6.62 1.04
C SER A 105 5.94 5.52 2.01
N ILE A 106 6.76 4.59 1.54
CA ILE A 106 7.37 3.52 2.35
C ILE A 106 8.86 3.56 2.04
N GLU A 107 9.68 3.87 3.04
CA GLU A 107 11.13 4.04 2.91
C GLU A 107 11.86 3.14 3.90
N ASP A 108 12.76 2.29 3.43
CA ASP A 108 13.72 1.58 4.28
C ASP A 108 14.95 2.45 4.59
N ARG A 109 15.42 2.38 5.84
CA ARG A 109 16.61 3.07 6.36
C ARG A 109 17.50 2.10 7.12
#